data_AF-A0A3S1AJK8-F1
#
_entry.id   AF-A0A3S1AJK8-F1
#
_cell.length_a   1.000
_cell.length_b   1.000
_cell.length_c   1.000
_cell.angle_alpha   90.00
_cell.angle_beta   90.00
_cell.angle_gamma   90.00
#
_symmetry.space_group_name_H-M   'P 1'
#
loop_
_entity.id
_entity.type
_entity.pdbx_description
1 polymer ?
#
loop_
_entity_poly.entity_id
_entity_poly.type
_entity_poly.pdbx_seq_one_letter_code
_entity_poly.pdbx_strand_id
1 'polypeptide(L)'
;MEIEKRIRDQIIIEELNKASIEQSGLGGVGASLVSGLLKTVNYKQTLIYPHNQETTKEHLREIFNRFGRLINISKHLDTPHLSAIIPSGFLNMTPALVIAEFEPNDARSTKINFFGTAKEGLINSKAGKKAVLRAIEALKQ
;
A
#
# COMPACT_ATOMS: atom_id res chain seq x y z
N MET A 1 21.64 -2.53 3.86
CA MET A 1 20.55 -2.67 4.85
C MET A 1 19.96 -1.35 5.35
N GLU A 2 20.69 -0.43 6.02
CA GLU A 2 20.09 0.85 6.49
C GLU A 2 19.77 1.84 5.33
N ILE A 3 20.61 1.83 4.28
CA ILE A 3 20.43 2.68 3.09
C ILE A 3 19.20 2.25 2.28
N GLU A 4 19.02 0.96 2.03
CA GLU A 4 17.86 0.43 1.28
C GLU A 4 16.54 0.74 1.98
N LYS A 5 16.50 0.63 3.32
CA LYS A 5 15.34 1.01 4.10
C LYS A 5 15.01 2.49 3.95
N ARG A 6 16.02 3.38 4.01
CA ARG A 6 15.82 4.83 3.81
C ARG A 6 15.33 5.15 2.40
N ILE A 7 15.87 4.50 1.37
CA ILE A 7 15.42 4.68 -0.02
C ILE A 7 13.96 4.24 -0.17
N ARG A 8 13.61 3.06 0.35
CA ARG A 8 12.23 2.54 0.35
C ARG A 8 11.28 3.50 1.05
N ASP A 9 11.63 3.99 2.24
CA ASP A 9 10.81 4.94 2.99
C ASP A 9 10.61 6.26 2.22
N GLN A 10 11.64 6.78 1.55
CA GLN A 10 11.54 7.99 0.73
C GLN A 10 10.56 7.81 -0.44
N ILE A 11 10.66 6.71 -1.17
CA ILE A 11 9.75 6.42 -2.31
C ILE A 11 8.32 6.28 -1.83
N ILE A 12 8.11 5.56 -0.72
CA ILE A 12 6.78 5.42 -0.11
C ILE A 12 6.21 6.79 0.26
N ILE A 13 7.02 7.65 0.86
CA ILE A 13 6.63 9.01 1.23
C ILE A 13 6.31 9.87 0.01
N GLU A 14 7.10 9.79 -1.06
CA GLU A 14 6.88 10.52 -2.30
C GLU A 14 5.57 10.11 -2.98
N GLU A 15 5.31 8.81 -3.11
CA GLU A 15 4.08 8.31 -3.73
C GLU A 15 2.83 8.66 -2.88
N LEU A 16 2.94 8.59 -1.56
CA LEU A 16 1.87 9.05 -0.67
C LEU A 16 1.63 10.56 -0.77
N ASN A 17 2.69 11.36 -0.93
CA ASN A 17 2.57 12.80 -1.14
C ASN A 17 1.87 13.11 -2.47
N LYS A 18 2.28 12.47 -3.57
CA LYS A 18 1.63 12.60 -4.88
C LYS A 18 0.15 12.26 -4.79
N ALA A 19 -0.19 11.11 -4.20
CA ALA A 19 -1.57 10.69 -4.00
C ALA A 19 -2.40 11.67 -3.16
N SER A 20 -1.79 12.25 -2.11
CA SER A 20 -2.46 13.23 -1.25
C SER A 20 -2.78 14.52 -2.00
N ILE A 21 -1.85 14.99 -2.85
CA ILE A 21 -2.04 16.18 -3.69
C ILE A 21 -3.14 15.91 -4.74
N GLU A 22 -3.11 14.75 -5.40
CA GLU A 22 -4.13 14.34 -6.38
C GLU A 22 -5.53 14.29 -5.75
N GLN A 23 -5.68 13.74 -4.53
CA GLN A 23 -6.98 13.62 -3.87
C GLN A 23 -7.56 14.94 -3.33
N SER A 24 -6.72 15.90 -2.97
CA SER A 24 -7.19 17.12 -2.31
C SER A 24 -7.77 18.16 -3.27
N GLY A 25 -7.62 17.99 -4.60
CA GLY A 25 -8.24 18.84 -5.63
C GLY A 25 -7.81 20.32 -5.62
N LEU A 26 -7.06 20.73 -4.61
CA LEU A 26 -6.51 22.04 -4.39
C LEU A 26 -5.05 21.98 -4.86
N GLY A 27 -4.73 22.62 -5.98
CA GLY A 27 -3.36 22.79 -6.49
C GLY A 27 -2.46 23.65 -5.59
N GLY A 28 -2.57 23.50 -4.27
CA GLY A 28 -2.03 24.42 -3.27
C GLY A 28 -0.83 23.83 -2.54
N VAL A 29 0.25 24.59 -2.57
CA VAL A 29 1.50 24.48 -1.82
C VAL A 29 1.33 24.08 -0.33
N GLY A 30 0.15 24.26 0.28
CA GLY A 30 -0.16 23.88 1.67
C GLY A 30 -0.38 22.38 1.95
N ALA A 31 -0.96 21.60 1.03
CA ALA A 31 -1.24 20.18 1.29
C ALA A 31 0.04 19.32 1.32
N SER A 32 1.02 19.66 0.46
CA SER A 32 2.35 19.03 0.41
C SER A 32 3.19 19.35 1.66
N LEU A 33 3.07 20.56 2.20
CA LEU A 33 3.80 20.99 3.39
C LEU A 33 3.32 20.26 4.66
N VAL A 34 2.01 20.08 4.83
CA VAL A 34 1.46 19.41 6.01
C VAL A 34 1.68 17.90 5.95
N SER A 35 1.56 17.27 4.77
CA SER A 35 1.81 15.83 4.62
C SER A 35 3.26 15.47 4.95
N GLY A 36 4.24 16.33 4.67
CA GLY A 36 5.64 16.15 5.07
C GLY A 36 5.86 16.02 6.60
N LEU A 37 4.98 16.63 7.40
CA LEU A 37 5.04 16.65 8.87
C LEU A 37 4.25 15.52 9.53
N LEU A 38 3.43 14.79 8.75
CA LEU A 38 2.61 13.69 9.27
C LEU A 38 3.46 12.47 9.61
N LYS A 39 3.07 11.76 10.66
CA LYS A 39 3.75 10.54 11.07
C LYS A 39 3.42 9.43 10.07
N THR A 40 4.46 8.84 9.49
CA THR A 40 4.32 7.61 8.68
C THR A 40 4.03 6.44 9.61
N VAL A 41 2.89 5.78 9.41
CA VAL A 41 2.48 4.59 10.16
C VAL A 41 2.53 3.39 9.23
N ASN A 42 3.30 2.38 9.63
CA ASN A 42 3.46 1.12 8.91
C ASN A 42 2.66 0.00 9.58
N TYR A 43 2.08 -0.86 8.76
CA TYR A 43 1.38 -2.07 9.18
C TYR A 43 1.84 -3.24 8.32
N LYS A 44 2.00 -4.43 8.92
CA LYS A 44 2.36 -5.66 8.22
C LYS A 44 1.38 -6.77 8.56
N GLN A 45 0.98 -7.55 7.56
CA GLN A 45 0.20 -8.77 7.75
C GLN A 45 0.57 -9.81 6.69
N THR A 46 0.64 -11.08 7.11
CA THR A 46 0.94 -12.20 6.19
C THR A 46 -0.31 -13.05 6.01
N LEU A 47 -0.54 -13.51 4.78
CA LEU A 47 -1.62 -14.42 4.40
C LEU A 47 -1.04 -15.56 3.57
N ILE A 48 -1.48 -16.80 3.83
CA ILE A 48 -1.26 -17.92 2.90
C ILE A 48 -2.53 -18.01 2.05
N TYR A 49 -2.36 -17.89 0.73
CA TYR A 49 -3.45 -17.92 -0.23
C TYR A 49 -3.38 -19.20 -1.06
N PRO A 50 -4.47 -20.00 -1.17
CA PRO A 50 -4.45 -21.33 -1.75
C PRO A 50 -4.46 -21.32 -3.29
N HIS A 51 -3.65 -20.45 -3.89
CA HIS A 51 -3.43 -20.39 -5.33
C HIS A 51 -1.94 -20.21 -5.63
N ASN A 52 -1.53 -20.63 -6.83
CA ASN A 52 -0.17 -20.38 -7.32
C ASN A 52 0.10 -18.86 -7.43
N GLN A 53 1.37 -18.51 -7.58
CA GLN A 53 1.81 -17.12 -7.53
C GLN A 53 1.20 -16.26 -8.65
N GLU A 54 0.97 -16.82 -9.84
CA GLU A 54 0.45 -16.07 -10.98
C GLU A 54 -1.02 -15.71 -10.79
N THR A 55 -1.86 -16.72 -10.48
CA THR A 55 -3.27 -16.51 -10.16
C THR A 55 -3.44 -15.57 -8.96
N THR A 56 -2.56 -15.69 -7.96
CA THR A 56 -2.56 -14.77 -6.80
C THR A 56 -2.30 -13.32 -7.21
N LYS A 57 -1.35 -13.07 -8.11
CA LYS A 57 -1.07 -11.73 -8.64
C LYS A 57 -2.24 -11.18 -9.43
N GLU A 58 -2.89 -12.01 -10.25
CA GLU A 58 -4.06 -11.60 -11.04
C GLU A 58 -5.22 -11.17 -10.14
N HIS A 59 -5.61 -12.01 -9.17
CA HIS A 59 -6.66 -11.68 -8.21
C HIS A 59 -6.34 -10.40 -7.43
N LEU A 60 -5.10 -10.23 -6.97
CA LEU A 60 -4.70 -9.00 -6.28
C LEU A 60 -4.70 -7.78 -7.17
N ARG A 61 -4.33 -7.92 -8.45
CA ARG A 61 -4.38 -6.83 -9.43
C ARG A 61 -5.81 -6.32 -9.60
N GLU A 62 -6.77 -7.23 -9.71
CA GLU A 62 -8.20 -6.89 -9.80
C GLU A 62 -8.68 -6.18 -8.53
N ILE A 63 -8.33 -6.71 -7.35
CA ILE A 63 -8.69 -6.11 -6.06
C ILE A 63 -8.10 -4.71 -5.90
N PHE A 64 -6.83 -4.53 -6.26
CA PHE A 64 -6.15 -3.24 -6.18
C PHE A 64 -6.75 -2.22 -7.16
N ASN A 65 -7.12 -2.63 -8.37
CA ASN A 65 -7.83 -1.77 -9.32
C ASN A 65 -9.26 -1.46 -8.87
N ARG A 66 -9.93 -2.37 -8.16
CA ARG A 66 -11.28 -2.15 -7.62
C ARG A 66 -11.29 -1.11 -6.50
N PHE A 67 -10.30 -1.15 -5.61
CA PHE A 67 -10.28 -0.29 -4.42
C PHE A 67 -9.40 0.94 -4.54
N GLY A 68 -8.57 1.03 -5.58
CA GLY A 68 -7.58 2.08 -5.69
C GLY A 68 -6.90 2.09 -7.05
N ARG A 69 -5.63 2.52 -7.07
CA ARG A 69 -4.82 2.62 -8.28
C ARG A 69 -3.52 1.87 -8.10
N LEU A 70 -3.23 0.96 -9.03
CA LEU A 70 -1.91 0.31 -9.12
C LEU A 70 -0.84 1.35 -9.39
N ILE A 71 0.27 1.23 -8.67
CA ILE A 71 1.47 2.03 -8.91
C ILE A 71 2.66 1.11 -9.10
N ASN A 72 3.61 1.56 -9.90
CA ASN A 72 4.83 0.81 -10.12
C ASN A 72 5.99 1.39 -9.29
N ILE A 73 6.34 0.71 -8.21
CA ILE A 73 7.54 1.02 -7.39
C ILE A 73 8.69 0.03 -7.67
N SER A 74 8.59 -0.75 -8.75
CA SER A 74 9.44 -1.92 -9.02
C SER A 74 10.92 -1.62 -9.22
N LYS A 75 11.31 -0.36 -9.41
CA LYS A 75 12.71 0.04 -9.50
C LYS A 75 13.48 -0.12 -8.18
N HIS A 76 12.82 -0.48 -7.08
CA HIS A 76 13.38 -0.33 -5.73
C HIS A 76 13.09 -1.48 -4.76
N LEU A 77 12.52 -2.60 -5.24
CA LEU A 77 12.25 -3.78 -4.42
C LEU A 77 12.68 -5.04 -5.18
N ASP A 78 13.58 -5.82 -4.58
CA ASP A 78 14.16 -7.04 -5.19
C ASP A 78 13.19 -8.23 -5.21
N THR A 79 12.10 -8.16 -4.44
CA THR A 79 11.09 -9.21 -4.35
C THR A 79 9.94 -8.98 -5.33
N PRO A 80 9.37 -10.02 -5.97
CA PRO A 80 8.15 -9.88 -6.74
C PRO A 80 7.04 -9.26 -5.88
N HIS A 81 6.45 -8.16 -6.35
CA HIS A 81 5.44 -7.42 -5.60
C HIS A 81 4.41 -6.77 -6.51
N LEU A 82 3.28 -6.41 -5.90
CA LEU A 82 2.29 -5.48 -6.45
C LEU A 82 2.12 -4.33 -5.46
N SER A 83 1.86 -3.14 -5.98
CA SER A 83 1.67 -1.96 -5.14
C SER A 83 0.51 -1.12 -5.63
N ALA A 84 -0.24 -0.56 -4.70
CA ALA A 84 -1.38 0.27 -5.01
C ALA A 84 -1.59 1.36 -3.95
N ILE A 85 -2.10 2.50 -4.40
CA ILE A 85 -2.67 3.51 -3.51
C ILE A 85 -4.14 3.19 -3.33
N ILE A 86 -4.54 2.91 -2.09
CA ILE A 86 -5.91 2.60 -1.69
C ILE A 86 -6.42 3.74 -0.80
N PRO A 87 -7.44 4.51 -1.25
CA PRO A 87 -8.17 5.45 -0.41
C PRO A 87 -8.76 4.79 0.84
N SER A 88 -8.45 5.33 2.00
CA SER A 88 -8.77 4.73 3.31
C SER A 88 -8.98 5.82 4.38
N GLY A 89 -9.13 5.43 5.64
CA GLY A 89 -9.36 6.37 6.74
C GLY A 89 -10.79 6.92 6.77
N PHE A 90 -10.97 8.14 7.28
CA PHE A 90 -12.28 8.79 7.37
C PHE A 90 -12.77 9.19 5.98
N LEU A 91 -13.95 8.71 5.58
CA LEU A 91 -14.54 8.93 4.24
C LEU A 91 -13.63 8.58 3.05
N ASN A 92 -12.68 7.64 3.24
CA ASN A 92 -11.67 7.28 2.23
C ASN A 92 -10.77 8.45 1.79
N MET A 93 -10.62 9.51 2.59
CA MET A 93 -9.83 10.70 2.23
C MET A 93 -8.33 10.59 2.56
N THR A 94 -7.90 9.50 3.18
CA THR A 94 -6.48 9.28 3.49
C THR A 94 -5.91 8.24 2.52
N PRO A 95 -4.98 8.60 1.64
CA PRO A 95 -4.34 7.62 0.77
C PRO A 95 -3.45 6.71 1.62
N ALA A 96 -3.55 5.41 1.37
CA ALA A 96 -2.68 4.41 1.95
C ALA A 96 -1.99 3.62 0.83
N LEU A 97 -0.67 3.52 0.92
CA LEU A 97 0.12 2.65 0.05
C LEU A 97 0.01 1.23 0.60
N VAL A 98 -0.39 0.29 -0.25
CA VAL A 98 -0.35 -1.13 0.04
C VAL A 98 0.64 -1.79 -0.90
N ILE A 99 1.57 -2.55 -0.33
CA ILE A 99 2.55 -3.39 -1.04
C ILE A 99 2.25 -4.83 -0.68
N ALA A 100 2.05 -5.68 -1.68
CA ALA A 100 1.94 -7.13 -1.51
C ALA A 100 3.19 -7.77 -2.11
N GLU A 101 4.05 -8.33 -1.26
CA GLU A 101 5.22 -9.12 -1.67
C GLU A 101 4.83 -10.61 -1.72
N PHE A 102 5.31 -11.32 -2.74
CA PHE A 102 4.93 -12.71 -3.01
C PHE A 102 6.09 -13.66 -2.81
N GLU A 103 5.87 -14.69 -2.00
CA GLU A 103 6.78 -15.82 -1.80
C GLU A 103 6.05 -17.12 -2.15
N PRO A 104 6.63 -18.02 -2.96
CA PRO A 104 6.10 -19.37 -3.10
C PRO A 104 6.03 -20.05 -1.73
N ASN A 105 4.88 -20.63 -1.37
CA ASN A 105 4.74 -21.43 -0.16
C ASN A 105 4.82 -22.93 -0.50
N ASP A 106 4.07 -23.36 -1.51
CA ASP A 106 4.19 -24.66 -2.17
C ASP A 106 3.74 -24.56 -3.65
N ALA A 107 3.60 -25.67 -4.37
CA ALA A 107 3.20 -25.67 -5.79
C ALA A 107 1.78 -25.13 -6.06
N ARG A 108 0.93 -25.04 -5.03
CA ARG A 108 -0.49 -24.65 -5.11
C ARG A 108 -0.85 -23.49 -4.19
N SER A 109 0.08 -22.99 -3.38
CA SER A 109 -0.17 -21.89 -2.45
C SER A 109 0.94 -20.84 -2.46
N THR A 110 0.53 -19.60 -2.24
CA THR A 110 1.41 -18.43 -2.22
C THR A 110 1.32 -17.76 -0.87
N LYS A 111 2.47 -17.46 -0.27
CA LYS A 111 2.56 -16.60 0.89
C LYS A 111 2.64 -15.16 0.43
N ILE A 112 1.72 -14.34 0.94
CA ILE A 112 1.61 -12.92 0.62
C ILE A 112 1.95 -12.13 1.87
N ASN A 113 2.98 -11.29 1.79
CA ASN A 113 3.32 -10.33 2.83
C ASN A 113 2.75 -8.96 2.43
N PHE A 114 1.70 -8.54 3.11
CA PHE A 114 1.10 -7.21 2.95
C PHE A 114 1.77 -6.20 3.85
N PHE A 115 2.08 -5.04 3.28
CA PHE A 115 2.57 -3.87 3.98
C PHE A 115 1.64 -2.70 3.65
N GLY A 116 1.09 -2.07 4.68
CA GLY A 116 0.25 -0.89 4.54
C GLY A 116 0.94 0.30 5.17
N THR A 117 1.14 1.36 4.41
CA THR A 117 1.73 2.61 4.88
C THR A 117 0.80 3.77 4.60
N ALA A 118 0.59 4.63 5.60
CA ALA A 118 -0.14 5.87 5.44
C ALA A 118 0.49 6.98 6.27
N LYS A 119 0.25 8.22 5.85
CA LYS A 119 0.58 9.40 6.63
C LYS A 119 -0.61 9.78 7.49
N GLU A 120 -0.40 9.81 8.81
CA GLU A 120 -1.46 10.09 9.77
C GLU A 120 -1.21 11.39 10.53
N GLY A 121 -2.26 12.20 10.66
CA GLY A 121 -2.29 13.41 11.49
C GLY A 121 -2.78 13.14 12.89
N LEU A 122 -3.29 14.18 13.55
CA LEU A 122 -3.75 14.14 14.94
C LEU A 122 -4.77 13.01 15.20
N ILE A 123 -5.60 12.72 14.20
CA ILE A 123 -6.57 11.63 14.23
C ILE A 123 -5.93 10.40 13.58
N ASN A 124 -5.51 9.45 14.42
CA ASN A 124 -4.93 8.18 14.00
C ASN A 124 -6.00 7.27 13.37
N SER A 125 -6.17 7.39 12.05
CA SER A 125 -7.26 6.74 11.31
C SER A 125 -6.97 5.27 10.98
N LYS A 126 -5.74 4.81 11.23
CA LYS A 126 -5.21 3.48 10.91
C LYS A 126 -5.37 3.15 9.43
N ALA A 127 -5.15 4.14 8.56
CA ALA A 127 -5.47 4.05 7.13
C ALA A 127 -4.70 2.92 6.42
N GLY A 128 -3.40 2.77 6.72
CA GLY A 128 -2.57 1.68 6.19
C GLY A 128 -3.09 0.30 6.59
N LYS A 129 -3.45 0.12 7.87
CA LYS A 129 -4.04 -1.13 8.37
C LYS A 129 -5.39 -1.42 7.70
N LYS A 130 -6.28 -0.43 7.64
CA LYS A 130 -7.62 -0.58 7.04
C LYS A 130 -7.54 -0.94 5.55
N ALA A 131 -6.60 -0.36 4.82
CA ALA A 131 -6.39 -0.67 3.40
C ALA A 131 -5.92 -2.12 3.20
N VAL A 132 -4.95 -2.57 4.01
CA VAL A 132 -4.48 -3.97 3.98
C VAL A 132 -5.60 -4.95 4.31
N LEU A 133 -6.34 -4.69 5.39
CA LEU A 133 -7.45 -5.57 5.80
C LEU A 133 -8.54 -5.65 4.72
N ARG A 134 -8.88 -4.52 4.10
CA ARG A 134 -9.85 -4.49 2.98
C ARG A 134 -9.40 -5.37 1.81
N ALA A 135 -8.12 -5.31 1.44
CA ALA A 135 -7.58 -6.16 0.37
C ALA A 135 -7.60 -7.65 0.76
N ILE A 136 -7.23 -7.98 2.00
CA ILE A 136 -7.26 -9.36 2.50
C ILE A 136 -8.68 -9.90 2.57
N GLU A 137 -9.64 -9.10 3.03
CA GLU A 137 -11.04 -9.50 3.09
C GLU A 137 -11.61 -9.77 1.70
N ALA A 138 -11.27 -8.96 0.71
CA ALA A 138 -11.70 -9.18 -0.67
C ALA A 138 -11.06 -10.42 -1.32
N LEU A 139 -9.83 -10.78 -0.93
CA LEU A 139 -9.21 -12.04 -1.38
C LEU A 139 -9.89 -13.28 -0.83
N LYS A 140 -10.60 -13.16 0.31
CA LYS A 140 -11.28 -14.27 0.98
C LYS A 140 -12.72 -14.48 0.50
N GLN A 141 -13.24 -13.56 -0.32
CA GLN A 141 -14.56 -13.65 -0.94
C GLN A 141 -14.47 -14.42 -2.25
#